data_AF-A0A502CUS1-F1
#
_entry.id   AF-A0A502CUS1-F1
#
_cell.length_a   1.000
_cell.length_b   1.000
_cell.length_c   1.000
_cell.angle_alpha   90.00
_cell.angle_beta   90.00
_cell.angle_gamma   90.00
#
_symmetry.space_group_name_H-M   'P 1'
#
loop_
_entity.id
_entity.type
_entity.pdbx_description
1 polymer ?
#
loop_
_entity_poly.entity_id
_entity_poly.type
_entity_poly.pdbx_seq_one_letter_code
_entity_poly.pdbx_strand_id
1 'polypeptide(L)' 'MSAVVVNVTVTAAKSAGFLTVYPDGSTMPTASNLNFAAGQTIPNLVIAKVGANGRIALTNGA' A
#
# COMPACT_ATOMS: atom_id res chain seq x y z
N MET A 1 -5.63 18.33 -7.51
CA MET A 1 -5.07 17.03 -7.10
C MET A 1 -6.23 16.12 -6.72
N SER A 2 -6.21 14.87 -7.19
CA SER A 2 -7.22 13.87 -6.81
C SER A 2 -6.63 12.89 -5.79
N ALA A 3 -7.48 12.37 -4.91
CA ALA A 3 -7.13 11.36 -3.92
C ALA A 3 -8.24 10.31 -3.83
N VAL A 4 -7.89 9.11 -3.40
CA VAL A 4 -8.82 8.02 -3.15
C VAL A 4 -8.64 7.49 -1.72
N VAL A 5 -9.74 7.04 -1.12
CA VAL A 5 -9.72 6.30 0.14
C VAL A 5 -9.87 4.82 -0.19
N VAL A 6 -8.91 4.02 0.25
CA VAL A 6 -8.88 2.57 -0.02
C VAL A 6 -8.67 1.80 1.28
N ASN A 7 -9.34 0.66 1.43
CA ASN A 7 -9.04 -0.30 2.48
C ASN A 7 -8.07 -1.35 1.93
N VAL A 8 -6.82 -1.32 2.37
CA VAL A 8 -5.76 -2.25 1.94
C VAL A 8 -5.69 -3.40 2.94
N THR A 9 -5.83 -4.63 2.46
CA THR A 9 -5.82 -5.82 3.33
C THR A 9 -4.74 -6.78 2.88
N VAL A 10 -3.87 -7.17 3.80
CA VAL A 10 -2.98 -8.33 3.64
C VAL A 10 -3.74 -9.54 4.15
N THR A 11 -3.68 -10.66 3.43
CA THR A 11 -4.36 -11.91 3.79
C THR A 11 -3.38 -13.07 3.76
N ALA A 12 -3.37 -13.90 4.80
CA ALA A 12 -2.55 -15.12 4.88
C ALA A 12 -1.09 -14.91 4.40
N ALA A 13 -0.43 -13.86 4.91
CA ALA A 13 0.94 -13.52 4.51
C ALA A 13 1.90 -14.71 4.69
N LYS A 14 2.76 -14.98 3.69
CA LYS A 14 3.72 -16.10 3.75
C LYS A 14 5.05 -15.74 4.45
N SER A 15 5.42 -14.46 4.44
CA SER A 15 6.58 -13.88 5.10
C SER A 15 6.17 -12.59 5.82
N ALA A 16 7.02 -12.08 6.71
CA ALA A 16 6.87 -10.72 7.23
C ALA A 16 7.26 -9.71 6.15
N GLY A 17 6.65 -8.53 6.18
CA GLY A 17 6.91 -7.48 5.20
C GLY A 17 6.06 -6.25 5.40
N PHE A 18 5.97 -5.43 4.35
CA PHE A 18 5.21 -4.20 4.37
C PHE A 18 4.59 -3.88 3.00
N LEU A 19 3.52 -3.09 3.03
CA LEU A 19 2.94 -2.45 1.86
C LEU A 19 3.15 -0.93 1.90
N THR A 20 3.54 -0.34 0.76
CA THR A 20 3.57 1.11 0.53
C THR A 20 2.60 1.45 -0.60
N VAL A 21 1.69 2.40 -0.36
CA VAL A 21 0.68 2.91 -1.29
C VAL A 21 1.04 4.34 -1.67
N TYR A 22 1.14 4.63 -2.96
CA TYR A 22 1.63 5.93 -3.44
C TYR A 22 1.07 6.27 -4.84
N PRO A 23 1.13 7.55 -5.28
CA PRO A 23 0.69 7.90 -6.63
C PRO A 23 1.51 7.17 -7.69
N ASP A 24 0.83 6.52 -8.63
CA ASP A 24 1.52 5.80 -9.70
C ASP A 24 2.35 6.76 -10.57
N GLY A 25 3.50 6.29 -11.03
CA GLY A 25 4.49 7.10 -11.74
C GLY A 25 5.35 8.02 -10.86
N SER A 26 5.20 8.02 -9.53
CA SER A 26 6.17 8.65 -8.62
C SER A 26 7.21 7.64 -8.10
N THR A 27 8.33 8.15 -7.58
CA THR A 27 9.26 7.32 -6.80
C THR A 27 8.53 6.75 -5.58
N MET A 28 8.77 5.48 -5.26
CA MET A 28 8.23 4.83 -4.08
C MET A 28 8.77 5.53 -2.81
N PRO A 29 7.91 5.95 -1.87
CA PRO A 29 8.33 6.49 -0.59
C PRO A 29 9.07 5.44 0.27
N THR A 30 9.88 5.91 1.22
CA THR A 30 10.50 5.04 2.24
C THR A 30 9.52 4.60 3.34
N ALA A 31 8.40 5.30 3.49
CA ALA A 31 7.38 4.99 4.48
C ALA A 31 6.49 3.83 4.02
N SER A 32 6.10 2.97 4.97
CA SER A 32 5.06 1.96 4.77
C SER A 32 3.69 2.44 5.26
N ASN A 33 2.63 1.85 4.73
CA ASN A 33 1.26 2.04 5.21
C ASN A 33 0.79 0.86 6.05
N LEU A 34 1.22 -0.37 5.77
CA LEU A 34 0.80 -1.57 6.48
C LEU A 34 1.98 -2.51 6.64
N ASN A 35 2.42 -2.73 7.88
CA ASN A 35 3.44 -3.72 8.22
C ASN A 35 2.76 -4.99 8.73
N PHE A 36 3.26 -6.15 8.35
CA PHE A 36 2.65 -7.44 8.68
C PHE A 36 3.70 -8.51 8.96
N ALA A 37 3.30 -9.50 9.75
CA ALA A 37 4.04 -10.73 10.01
C ALA A 37 3.44 -11.90 9.22
N ALA A 38 4.21 -12.99 9.07
CA ALA A 38 3.71 -14.22 8.46
C ALA A 38 2.46 -14.74 9.21
N GLY A 39 1.51 -15.28 8.46
CA GLY A 39 0.23 -15.80 8.94
C GLY A 39 -0.85 -14.74 9.19
N GLN A 40 -0.53 -13.45 9.13
CA GLN A 40 -1.52 -12.41 9.42
C GLN A 40 -2.51 -12.18 8.27
N THR A 41 -3.75 -11.88 8.65
CA THR A 41 -4.75 -11.22 7.82
C THR A 41 -5.16 -9.93 8.52
N ILE A 42 -4.74 -8.78 7.99
CA ILE A 42 -4.93 -7.47 8.63
C ILE A 42 -5.25 -6.37 7.60
N PRO A 43 -6.25 -5.50 7.87
CA PRO A 43 -6.56 -4.35 7.04
C PRO A 43 -5.90 -3.05 7.55
N ASN A 44 -5.76 -2.07 6.66
CA ASN A 44 -5.51 -0.66 6.98
C ASN A 44 -6.21 0.28 5.99
N LEU A 45 -6.82 1.36 6.48
CA LEU A 45 -7.42 2.40 5.63
C LEU A 45 -6.35 3.42 5.22
N VAL A 46 -6.23 3.67 3.92
CA VAL A 46 -5.22 4.54 3.33
C VAL A 46 -5.88 5.62 2.49
N ILE A 47 -5.43 6.86 2.68
CA ILE A 47 -5.75 7.98 1.78
C ILE A 47 -4.56 8.14 0.84
N ALA A 48 -4.76 7.85 -0.44
CA ALA A 48 -3.69 7.85 -1.44
C ALA A 48 -3.92 8.95 -2.48
N LYS A 49 -2.88 9.72 -2.76
CA LYS A 49 -2.85 10.64 -3.90
C LYS A 49 -2.86 9.83 -5.20
N VAL A 50 -3.63 10.28 -6.19
CA VAL A 50 -3.68 9.66 -7.51
C VAL A 50 -2.57 10.24 -8.41
N GLY A 51 -1.87 9.36 -9.12
CA GLY A 51 -0.85 9.71 -10.12
C GLY A 51 -1.44 10.46 -11.32
N ALA A 52 -0.58 11.07 -12.13
CA ALA A 52 -1.02 11.85 -13.31
C ALA A 52 -1.77 10.99 -14.35
N ASN A 53 -1.56 9.68 -14.32
CA ASN A 53 -2.22 8.69 -15.16
C ASN A 53 -3.53 8.12 -14.55
N GLY A 54 -4.03 8.70 -13.46
CA GLY A 54 -5.28 8.27 -12.84
C GLY A 54 -5.17 7.01 -11.97
N ARG A 55 -3.95 6.58 -11.59
CA ARG A 55 -3.72 5.33 -10.85
C ARG A 55 -3.01 5.57 -9.51
N ILE A 56 -3.12 4.58 -8.63
CA ILE A 56 -2.26 4.42 -7.46
C ILE A 56 -1.40 3.17 -7.66
N ALA A 57 -0.21 3.16 -7.06
CA ALA A 57 0.67 2.00 -7.02
C ALA A 57 0.71 1.41 -5.61
N LEU A 58 0.84 0.08 -5.54
CA LEU A 58 1.11 -0.66 -4.32
C LEU A 58 2.39 -1.47 -4.52
N THR A 59 3.35 -1.32 -3.61
CA THR A 59 4.54 -2.18 -3.55
C THR A 59 4.47 -3.07 -2.32
N ASN A 60 4.78 -4.36 -2.52
CA ASN A 60 4.97 -5.34 -1.45
C ASN A 60 6.46 -5.62 -1.26
N GLY A 61 6.99 -5.33 -0.07
CA GLY A 61 8.39 -5.54 0.30
C GLY A 61 8.59 -6.74 1.23
N ALA A 62 8.05 -7.90 0.86
CA ALA A 62 8.10 -9.16 1.62
C ALA A 62 8.90 -10.27 0.92
#